data_AF-A0A821FCJ0-F1
#
_entry.id   AF-A0A821FCJ0-F1
#
_cell.length_a   1.000
_cell.length_b   1.000
_cell.length_c   1.000
_cell.angle_alpha   90.00
_cell.angle_beta   90.00
_cell.angle_gamma   90.00
#
_symmetry.space_group_name_H-M   'P 1'
#
loop_
_entity.id
_entity.type
_entity.pdbx_description
1 polymer ?
#
loop_
_entity_poly.entity_id
_entity_poly.type
_entity_poly.pdbx_seq_one_letter_code
_entity_poly.pdbx_strand_id
1 'polypeptide(L)'
;SNNNSNSLNVNVPKRLGIYYVWPSLVHGAYGNLTLAINTFSQFDVIVFGDGIASSSHGDHANTQIIIQSLNNLGKLSFGYIDLGVTTKNLSILQMQTTVDDWQAMEIKGILWDDAGYDYGVTRSRQNTMISYCHSLNLGVMMNA
;
A
#
# COMPACT_ATOMS: atom_id res chain seq x y z
N SER A 1 -48.01 17.83 -0.81
CA SER A 1 -46.86 18.18 0.03
C SER A 1 -45.64 17.52 -0.58
N ASN A 2 -44.76 18.28 -1.24
CA ASN A 2 -43.57 17.74 -1.90
C ASN A 2 -42.40 17.73 -0.92
N ASN A 3 -42.09 16.57 -0.34
CA ASN A 3 -40.89 16.39 0.47
C ASN A 3 -39.69 16.16 -0.45
N ASN A 4 -39.06 17.24 -0.92
CA ASN A 4 -37.71 17.20 -1.47
C ASN A 4 -36.71 17.06 -0.32
N SER A 5 -36.44 15.83 0.11
CA SER A 5 -35.29 15.54 0.95
C SER A 5 -34.02 15.56 0.10
N ASN A 6 -33.39 16.72 0.00
CA ASN A 6 -31.99 16.82 -0.42
C ASN A 6 -31.14 16.10 0.63
N SER A 7 -30.82 14.83 0.41
CA SER A 7 -29.82 14.13 1.20
C SER A 7 -28.46 14.80 0.96
N LEU A 8 -27.92 15.44 1.98
CA LEU A 8 -26.54 15.91 1.97
C LEU A 8 -25.63 14.69 1.72
N ASN A 9 -24.91 14.68 0.60
CA ASN A 9 -23.84 13.71 0.38
C ASN A 9 -22.70 14.02 1.35
N VAL A 10 -22.74 13.41 2.53
CA VAL A 10 -21.64 13.45 3.48
C VAL A 10 -20.56 12.49 2.97
N ASN A 11 -19.41 13.04 2.55
CA ASN A 11 -18.25 12.22 2.23
C ASN A 11 -17.74 11.56 3.52
N VAL A 12 -17.93 10.25 3.63
CA VAL A 12 -17.36 9.46 4.72
C VAL A 12 -15.90 9.15 4.37
N PRO A 13 -14.93 9.50 5.24
CA PRO A 13 -13.53 9.16 5.00
C PRO A 13 -13.34 7.64 4.88
N LYS A 14 -12.45 7.23 3.98
CA LYS A 14 -12.04 5.82 3.88
C LYS A 14 -11.28 5.40 5.14
N ARG A 15 -11.50 4.16 5.58
CA ARG A 15 -10.77 3.56 6.71
C ARG A 15 -9.43 3.03 6.22
N LEU A 16 -8.34 3.57 6.77
CA LEU A 16 -6.97 3.18 6.44
C LEU A 16 -6.43 2.22 7.51
N GLY A 17 -5.88 1.09 7.07
CA GLY A 17 -5.08 0.18 7.90
C GLY A 17 -3.63 0.18 7.42
N ILE A 18 -2.67 0.29 8.34
CA ILE A 18 -1.24 0.17 8.05
C ILE A 18 -0.69 -0.97 8.89
N TYR A 19 -0.03 -1.93 8.26
CA TYR A 19 0.45 -3.14 8.94
C TYR A 19 1.84 -3.56 8.43
N TYR A 20 2.83 -3.49 9.32
CA TYR A 20 4.26 -3.66 8.99
C TYR A 20 4.87 -4.97 9.49
N VAL A 21 4.02 -5.95 9.82
CA VAL A 21 4.44 -7.31 10.18
C VAL A 21 3.90 -8.27 9.12
N TRP A 22 4.20 -9.57 9.23
CA TRP A 22 3.69 -10.62 8.36
C TRP A 22 2.15 -10.61 8.33
N PRO A 23 1.51 -10.22 7.21
CA PRO A 23 0.05 -10.12 7.11
C PRO A 23 -0.69 -11.40 7.49
N SER A 24 -0.10 -12.57 7.24
CA SER A 24 -0.71 -13.86 7.61
C SER A 24 -0.80 -14.11 9.12
N LEU A 25 -0.15 -13.30 9.94
CA LEU A 25 -0.15 -13.40 11.40
C LEU A 25 -1.07 -12.39 12.08
N VAL A 26 -1.73 -11.50 11.32
CA VAL A 26 -2.56 -10.43 11.86
C VAL A 26 -3.60 -10.98 12.84
N HIS A 27 -3.75 -10.32 13.98
CA HIS A 27 -4.74 -10.66 15.00
C HIS A 27 -4.75 -12.15 15.42
N GLY A 28 -3.57 -12.78 15.48
CA GLY A 28 -3.47 -14.19 15.85
C GLY A 28 -4.00 -15.14 14.78
N ALA A 29 -3.90 -14.76 13.50
CA ALA A 29 -4.26 -15.64 12.39
C ALA A 29 -3.32 -16.86 12.26
N TYR A 30 -2.08 -16.77 12.72
CA TYR A 30 -1.11 -17.88 12.71
C TYR A 30 -1.02 -18.61 11.34
N GLY A 31 -1.11 -17.87 10.23
CA GLY A 31 -1.11 -18.42 8.87
C GLY A 31 -2.49 -18.74 8.28
N ASN A 32 -3.57 -18.60 9.06
CA ASN A 32 -4.94 -18.75 8.56
C ASN A 32 -5.33 -17.54 7.69
N LEU A 33 -5.23 -17.71 6.37
CA LEU A 33 -5.47 -16.64 5.41
C LEU A 33 -6.92 -16.13 5.44
N THR A 34 -7.91 -16.98 5.71
CA THR A 34 -9.31 -16.56 5.84
C THR A 34 -9.48 -15.58 6.99
N LEU A 35 -8.87 -15.86 8.15
CA LEU A 35 -8.94 -14.95 9.29
C LEU A 35 -8.19 -13.63 9.01
N ALA A 36 -7.03 -13.72 8.35
CA ALA A 36 -6.25 -12.53 7.97
C ALA A 36 -7.05 -11.63 7.00
N ILE A 37 -7.63 -12.21 5.95
CA ILE A 37 -8.46 -11.48 4.97
C ILE A 37 -9.66 -10.83 5.67
N ASN A 38 -10.37 -11.56 6.53
CA ASN A 38 -11.50 -11.01 7.28
C ASN A 38 -11.08 -9.83 8.15
N THR A 39 -9.93 -9.93 8.83
CA THR A 39 -9.37 -8.85 9.65
C THR A 39 -9.08 -7.61 8.82
N PHE A 40 -8.44 -7.75 7.66
CA PHE A 40 -8.12 -6.60 6.80
C PHE A 40 -9.34 -6.04 6.04
N SER A 41 -10.38 -6.86 5.80
CA SER A 41 -11.58 -6.45 5.05
C SER A 41 -12.39 -5.33 5.72
N GLN A 42 -12.15 -5.08 7.00
CA GLN A 42 -12.72 -3.95 7.74
C GLN A 42 -12.13 -2.59 7.32
N PHE A 43 -11.05 -2.57 6.55
CA PHE A 43 -10.48 -1.35 6.01
C PHE A 43 -10.89 -1.19 4.54
N ASP A 44 -10.79 0.04 4.04
CA ASP A 44 -11.04 0.36 2.63
C ASP A 44 -9.71 0.52 1.87
N VAL A 45 -8.66 0.93 2.59
CA VAL A 45 -7.28 1.03 2.11
C VAL A 45 -6.36 0.34 3.11
N ILE A 46 -5.44 -0.50 2.64
CA ILE A 46 -4.50 -1.27 3.48
C ILE A 46 -3.08 -1.06 2.95
N VAL A 47 -2.13 -0.72 3.82
CA VAL A 47 -0.70 -0.64 3.48
C VAL A 47 0.03 -1.81 4.12
N PHE A 48 0.79 -2.56 3.32
CA PHE A 48 1.65 -3.65 3.76
C PHE A 48 3.11 -3.22 3.81
N GLY A 49 3.83 -3.71 4.82
CA GLY A 49 5.18 -3.28 5.17
C GLY A 49 6.30 -3.69 4.21
N ASP A 50 7.46 -3.14 4.53
CA ASP A 50 8.70 -3.28 3.79
C ASP A 50 9.16 -4.74 3.58
N GLY A 51 9.87 -5.00 2.48
CA GLY A 51 10.49 -6.27 2.16
C GLY A 51 9.54 -7.38 1.70
N ILE A 52 8.24 -7.31 2.03
CA ILE A 52 7.24 -8.34 1.70
C ILE A 52 7.09 -8.57 0.19
N ALA A 53 7.32 -7.53 -0.63
CA ALA A 53 7.28 -7.62 -2.09
C ALA A 53 8.29 -8.63 -2.65
N SER A 54 9.42 -8.85 -1.96
CA SER A 54 10.42 -9.81 -2.40
C SER A 54 9.89 -11.23 -2.31
N SER A 55 10.02 -12.01 -3.38
CA SER A 55 9.67 -13.43 -3.40
C SER A 55 10.46 -14.29 -2.40
N SER A 56 11.56 -13.76 -1.86
CA SER A 56 12.36 -14.40 -0.82
C SER A 56 11.78 -14.20 0.60
N HIS A 57 10.85 -13.27 0.78
CA HIS A 57 10.24 -13.01 2.08
C HIS A 57 9.31 -14.16 2.47
N GLY A 58 9.42 -14.65 3.71
CA GLY A 58 8.71 -15.85 4.17
C GLY A 58 7.19 -15.76 4.11
N ASP A 59 6.63 -14.54 4.14
CA ASP A 59 5.19 -14.30 4.03
C ASP A 59 4.73 -13.79 2.65
N HIS A 60 5.61 -13.77 1.64
CA HIS A 60 5.31 -13.22 0.32
C HIS A 60 4.09 -13.89 -0.33
N ALA A 61 4.12 -15.21 -0.45
CA ALA A 61 3.04 -15.98 -1.11
C ALA A 61 1.70 -15.82 -0.39
N ASN A 62 1.71 -15.84 0.95
CA ASN A 62 0.50 -15.60 1.76
C ASN A 62 -0.03 -14.18 1.55
N THR A 63 0.86 -13.18 1.54
CA THR A 63 0.47 -11.79 1.34
C THR A 63 -0.12 -11.57 -0.05
N GLN A 64 0.42 -12.21 -1.10
CA GLN A 64 -0.14 -12.14 -2.44
C GLN A 64 -1.59 -12.66 -2.47
N ILE A 65 -1.87 -13.79 -1.83
CA ILE A 65 -3.23 -14.34 -1.72
C ILE A 65 -4.16 -13.38 -0.96
N ILE A 66 -3.68 -12.78 0.12
CA ILE A 66 -4.42 -11.78 0.90
C ILE A 66 -4.75 -10.56 0.03
N ILE A 67 -3.78 -10.00 -0.69
CA ILE A 67 -3.97 -8.84 -1.58
C ILE A 67 -5.01 -9.15 -2.65
N GLN A 68 -4.87 -10.26 -3.37
CA GLN A 68 -5.81 -10.65 -4.43
C GLN A 68 -7.22 -10.82 -3.89
N SER A 69 -7.37 -11.43 -2.70
CA SER A 69 -8.67 -11.58 -2.04
C SER A 69 -9.28 -10.24 -1.63
N LEU A 70 -8.48 -9.32 -1.09
CA LEU A 70 -8.92 -7.98 -0.71
C LEU A 70 -9.32 -7.15 -1.96
N ASN A 71 -8.56 -7.26 -3.04
CA ASN A 71 -8.89 -6.63 -4.32
C ASN A 71 -10.26 -7.11 -4.85
N ASN A 72 -10.53 -8.42 -4.77
CA ASN A 72 -11.83 -9.00 -5.17
C ASN A 72 -12.99 -8.51 -4.28
N LEU A 73 -12.72 -8.08 -3.05
CA LEU A 73 -13.67 -7.44 -2.14
C LEU A 73 -13.77 -5.91 -2.35
N GLY A 74 -13.14 -5.37 -3.40
CA GLY A 74 -13.15 -3.94 -3.72
C GLY A 74 -12.28 -3.09 -2.78
N LYS A 75 -11.33 -3.70 -2.07
CA LYS A 75 -10.39 -2.99 -1.19
C LYS A 75 -9.17 -2.55 -1.98
N LEU A 76 -8.46 -1.55 -1.47
CA LEU A 76 -7.23 -1.05 -2.09
C LEU A 76 -6.02 -1.43 -1.24
N SER A 77 -5.20 -2.33 -1.74
CA SER A 77 -3.92 -2.69 -1.11
C SER A 77 -2.78 -1.82 -1.65
N PHE A 78 -1.90 -1.37 -0.77
CA PHE A 78 -0.73 -0.55 -1.07
C PHE A 78 0.52 -1.21 -0.54
N GLY A 79 1.62 -1.10 -1.29
CA GLY A 79 2.95 -1.50 -0.85
C GLY A 79 3.71 -0.34 -0.22
N TYR A 80 4.49 -0.60 0.82
CA TYR A 80 5.41 0.35 1.42
C TYR A 80 6.75 0.36 0.67
N ILE A 81 7.32 1.55 0.42
CA ILE A 81 8.71 1.73 0.01
C ILE A 81 9.28 3.02 0.63
N ASP A 82 10.52 2.97 1.14
CA ASP A 82 11.29 4.14 1.60
C ASP A 82 11.76 4.98 0.41
N LEU A 83 11.45 6.29 0.42
CA LEU A 83 11.92 7.26 -0.56
C LEU A 83 13.12 8.07 -0.05
N GLY A 84 13.41 8.03 1.25
CA GLY A 84 14.39 8.88 1.92
C GLY A 84 15.81 8.72 1.40
N VAL A 85 16.60 9.79 1.50
CA VAL A 85 18.03 9.83 1.16
C VAL A 85 18.88 9.69 2.42
N THR A 86 18.39 10.19 3.56
CA THR A 86 19.06 10.05 4.86
C THR A 86 18.69 8.77 5.62
N THR A 87 17.77 7.97 5.07
CA THR A 87 17.33 6.68 5.62
C THR A 87 17.93 5.53 4.82
N LYS A 88 17.17 4.79 4.01
CA LYS A 88 17.71 3.67 3.22
C LYS A 88 18.51 4.10 2.00
N ASN A 89 18.23 5.29 1.48
CA ASN A 89 18.91 5.85 0.31
C ASN A 89 18.92 4.91 -0.90
N LEU A 90 17.78 4.26 -1.16
CA LEU A 90 17.63 3.36 -2.30
C LEU A 90 17.90 4.11 -3.61
N SER A 91 18.60 3.45 -4.54
CA SER A 91 18.72 3.98 -5.91
C SER A 91 17.34 4.01 -6.58
N ILE A 92 17.18 4.85 -7.61
CA ILE A 92 15.95 4.89 -8.41
C ILE A 92 15.62 3.49 -8.95
N LEU A 93 16.62 2.75 -9.43
CA LEU A 93 16.43 1.40 -9.96
C LEU A 93 15.93 0.43 -8.89
N GLN A 94 16.52 0.43 -7.69
CA GLN A 94 16.06 -0.44 -6.59
C GLN A 94 14.61 -0.15 -6.22
N MET A 95 14.23 1.14 -6.14
CA MET A 95 12.85 1.51 -5.87
C MET A 95 11.90 1.07 -7.00
N GLN A 96 12.29 1.23 -8.26
CA GLN A 96 11.51 0.76 -9.41
C GLN A 96 11.32 -0.75 -9.37
N THR A 97 12.37 -1.52 -9.10
CA THR A 97 12.29 -2.97 -8.92
C THR A 97 11.30 -3.35 -7.81
N THR A 98 11.36 -2.68 -6.66
CA THR A 98 10.41 -2.96 -5.56
C THR A 98 8.97 -2.56 -5.92
N VAL A 99 8.76 -1.49 -6.72
CA VAL A 99 7.43 -1.15 -7.26
C VAL A 99 6.93 -2.26 -8.19
N ASP A 100 7.79 -2.79 -9.06
CA ASP A 100 7.43 -3.87 -9.99
C ASP A 100 7.08 -5.16 -9.23
N ASP A 101 7.86 -5.51 -8.21
CA ASP A 101 7.59 -6.65 -7.34
C ASP A 101 6.23 -6.53 -6.64
N TRP A 102 5.93 -5.34 -6.11
CA TRP A 102 4.61 -5.04 -5.55
C TRP A 102 3.51 -5.13 -6.61
N GLN A 103 3.73 -4.56 -7.80
CA GLN A 103 2.78 -4.55 -8.91
C GLN A 103 2.44 -5.96 -9.39
N ALA A 104 3.41 -6.88 -9.40
CA ALA A 104 3.21 -8.30 -9.68
C ALA A 104 2.32 -9.01 -8.65
N MET A 105 2.20 -8.48 -7.43
CA MET A 105 1.24 -8.92 -6.41
C MET A 105 -0.13 -8.23 -6.53
N GLU A 106 -0.34 -7.41 -7.57
CA GLU A 106 -1.59 -6.71 -7.91
C GLU A 106 -2.05 -5.62 -6.93
N ILE A 107 -1.12 -5.00 -6.19
CA ILE A 107 -1.42 -3.80 -5.40
C ILE A 107 -2.04 -2.67 -6.26
N LYS A 108 -2.70 -1.72 -5.60
CA LYS A 108 -3.34 -0.55 -6.20
C LYS A 108 -2.55 0.74 -6.02
N GLY A 109 -1.48 0.74 -5.24
CA GLY A 109 -0.59 1.88 -5.12
C GLY A 109 0.59 1.68 -4.18
N ILE A 110 1.44 2.69 -4.11
CA ILE A 110 2.62 2.71 -3.25
C ILE A 110 2.47 3.81 -2.20
N LEU A 111 2.80 3.50 -0.96
CA LEU A 111 3.11 4.48 0.07
C LEU A 111 4.63 4.70 0.04
N TRP A 112 5.03 5.90 -0.39
CA TRP A 112 6.41 6.38 -0.30
C TRP A 112 6.61 7.00 1.08
N ASP A 113 7.37 6.33 1.93
CA ASP A 113 7.72 6.82 3.27
C ASP A 113 8.99 7.65 3.23
N ASP A 114 9.23 8.44 4.28
CA ASP A 114 10.38 9.36 4.39
C ASP A 114 10.53 10.25 3.13
N ALA A 115 9.40 10.66 2.55
CA ALA A 115 9.34 11.39 1.29
C ALA A 115 9.63 12.89 1.44
N GLY A 116 9.86 13.37 2.67
CA GLY A 116 10.07 14.77 3.02
C GLY A 116 11.44 15.32 2.63
N TYR A 117 11.52 16.66 2.48
CA TYR A 117 12.80 17.33 2.21
C TYR A 117 13.79 17.22 3.37
N ASP A 118 13.28 17.08 4.60
CA ASP A 118 14.02 16.79 5.83
C ASP A 118 14.71 15.42 5.82
N TYR A 119 14.25 14.50 4.97
CA TYR A 119 14.92 13.22 4.67
C TYR A 119 15.90 13.30 3.48
N GLY A 120 16.26 14.52 3.06
CA GLY A 120 17.14 14.76 1.92
C GLY A 120 16.49 14.47 0.55
N VAL A 121 15.18 14.18 0.51
CA VAL A 121 14.47 13.92 -0.74
C VAL A 121 14.31 15.21 -1.54
N THR A 122 14.62 15.16 -2.84
CA THR A 122 14.40 16.29 -3.74
C THR A 122 13.04 16.19 -4.43
N ARG A 123 12.53 17.32 -4.94
CA ARG A 123 11.33 17.33 -5.80
C ARG A 123 11.51 16.44 -7.03
N SER A 124 12.74 16.40 -7.58
CA SER A 124 13.07 15.55 -8.73
C SER A 124 12.92 14.07 -8.38
N ARG A 125 13.42 13.64 -7.21
CA ARG A 125 13.28 12.26 -6.73
C ARG A 125 11.81 11.88 -6.49
N GLN A 126 11.03 12.76 -5.85
CA GLN A 126 9.57 12.58 -5.70
C GLN A 126 8.88 12.42 -7.06
N ASN A 127 9.08 13.37 -7.97
CA ASN A 127 8.43 13.37 -9.28
C ASN A 127 8.82 12.16 -10.12
N THR A 128 10.08 11.71 -10.03
CA THR A 128 10.56 10.51 -10.71
C THR A 128 9.75 9.29 -10.28
N MET A 129 9.61 9.07 -8.97
CA MET A 129 8.91 7.89 -8.47
C MET A 129 7.38 7.99 -8.58
N ILE A 130 6.80 9.19 -8.44
CA ILE A 130 5.37 9.43 -8.74
C ILE A 130 5.07 9.08 -10.20
N SER A 131 5.88 9.60 -11.13
CA SER A 131 5.68 9.36 -12.56
C SER A 131 5.83 7.89 -12.91
N TYR A 132 6.76 7.19 -12.25
CA TYR A 132 6.92 5.75 -12.42
C TYR A 132 5.66 4.98 -11.99
N CYS A 133 5.16 5.22 -10.77
CA CYS A 133 3.91 4.60 -10.29
C CYS A 133 2.73 4.88 -11.23
N HIS A 134 2.55 6.12 -11.67
CA HIS A 134 1.46 6.47 -12.58
C HIS A 134 1.58 5.79 -13.95
N SER A 135 2.81 5.58 -14.46
CA SER A 135 3.02 4.84 -15.72
C SER A 135 2.55 3.38 -15.65
N LEU A 136 2.47 2.82 -14.42
CA LEU A 136 1.96 1.49 -14.12
C LEU A 136 0.48 1.49 -13.65
N ASN A 137 -0.22 2.63 -13.76
CA ASN A 137 -1.58 2.84 -13.24
C ASN A 137 -1.72 2.61 -11.71
N LEU A 138 -0.64 2.82 -10.95
CA LEU A 138 -0.64 2.72 -9.50
C LEU A 138 -0.92 4.08 -8.85
N GLY A 139 -1.72 4.08 -7.79
CA GLY A 139 -1.90 5.25 -6.93
C GLY A 139 -0.65 5.54 -6.07
N VAL A 140 -0.58 6.74 -5.52
CA VAL A 140 0.54 7.18 -4.68
C VAL A 140 0.03 7.81 -3.38
N MET A 141 0.62 7.39 -2.27
CA MET A 141 0.60 8.09 -1.00
C MET A 141 2.03 8.52 -0.65
N MET A 142 2.20 9.68 -0.04
CA MET A 142 3.48 10.15 0.48
C MET A 142 3.36 10.40 1.96
N ASN A 143 4.27 9.83 2.74
CA ASN A 143 4.48 10.13 4.14
C ASN A 143 5.85 10.81 4.28
N ALA A 144 5.89 11.90 5.03
CA ALA A 144 7.06 12.76 5.21
C ALA A 144 7.08 13.20 6.67
#